data_AF-A0A974PDN2-F1
#
_entry.id   AF-A0A974PDN2-F1
#
_cell.length_a   1.000
_cell.length_b   1.000
_cell.length_c   1.000
_cell.angle_alpha   90.00
_cell.angle_beta   90.00
_cell.angle_gamma   90.00
#
_symmetry.space_group_name_H-M   'P 1'
#
loop_
_entity.id
_entity.type
_entity.pdbx_description
1 polymer ?
#
loop_
_entity_poly.entity_id
_entity_poly.type
_entity_poly.pdbx_seq_one_letter_code
_entity_poly.pdbx_strand_id
1 'polypeptide(L)'
;MKLRHVLIEVYCENNTSQPPLCCKDGIGNPGYHCLSENCPNVSYTYAPHELAYAGEFGVVPDSKAWIGFGGDMFPVDKDENKEAELKELWERICRQKIQEAYEEYMKQMKEI
;
A
#
# COMPACT_ATOMS: atom_id res chain seq x y z
N MET A 1 18.82 5.53 15.91
CA MET A 1 18.37 5.15 14.55
C MET A 1 17.15 5.98 14.20
N LYS A 2 17.10 6.62 13.02
CA LYS A 2 15.91 7.35 12.55
C LYS A 2 15.20 6.45 11.53
N LEU A 3 13.93 6.10 11.78
CA LEU A 3 13.14 5.22 10.93
C LEU A 3 11.93 5.96 10.37
N ARG A 4 11.56 5.64 9.12
CA ARG A 4 10.31 6.07 8.50
C ARG A 4 9.74 4.87 7.73
N HIS A 5 8.53 4.45 8.06
CA HIS A 5 7.79 3.47 7.28
C HIS A 5 7.22 4.17 6.03
N VAL A 6 7.35 3.52 4.87
CA VAL A 6 6.89 4.04 3.58
C VAL A 6 6.04 2.96 2.92
N LEU A 7 4.87 3.35 2.42
CA LEU A 7 4.07 2.54 1.52
C LEU A 7 4.37 2.96 0.08
N ILE A 8 4.73 2.00 -0.76
CA ILE A 8 5.04 2.20 -2.18
C ILE A 8 4.30 1.16 -3.01
N GLU A 9 3.91 1.56 -4.21
CA GLU A 9 3.42 0.63 -5.23
C GLU A 9 4.62 0.21 -6.08
N VAL A 10 4.89 -1.09 -6.13
CA VAL A 10 6.02 -1.66 -6.87
C VAL A 10 5.49 -2.36 -8.11
N TYR A 11 6.10 -2.08 -9.26
CA TYR A 11 5.68 -2.66 -10.53
C TYR A 11 6.88 -3.08 -11.38
N CYS A 12 6.65 -4.02 -12.30
CA CYS A 12 7.62 -4.42 -13.31
C CYS A 12 7.39 -3.63 -14.60
N GLU A 13 8.40 -2.89 -15.09
CA GLU A 13 8.29 -2.09 -16.31
C GLU A 13 8.25 -2.94 -17.59
N ASN A 14 8.88 -4.11 -17.57
CA ASN A 14 9.00 -4.98 -18.74
C ASN A 14 8.65 -6.44 -18.41
N ASN A 15 7.83 -7.05 -19.27
CA ASN A 15 7.63 -8.50 -19.31
C ASN A 15 8.73 -9.13 -20.18
N THR A 16 9.92 -9.36 -19.62
CA THR A 16 10.91 -10.22 -20.27
C THR A 16 10.42 -11.67 -20.23
N SER A 17 10.55 -12.40 -21.34
CA SER A 17 10.17 -13.82 -21.41
C SER A 17 11.02 -14.74 -20.51
N GLN A 18 12.17 -14.25 -20.04
CA GLN A 18 12.98 -14.88 -19.00
C GLN A 18 13.02 -13.97 -17.76
N PRO A 19 12.70 -14.49 -16.55
CA PRO A 19 12.81 -13.73 -15.33
C PRO A 19 14.29 -13.50 -14.99
N PRO A 20 14.69 -12.28 -14.63
CA PRO A 20 15.94 -12.07 -13.90
C PRO A 20 16.00 -12.94 -12.62
N LEU A 21 17.21 -13.26 -12.17
CA LEU A 21 17.43 -13.99 -10.90
C LEU A 21 16.76 -13.31 -9.68
N CYS A 22 16.56 -12.00 -9.75
CA CYS A 22 15.90 -11.19 -8.74
C CYS A 22 14.37 -11.26 -8.72
N CYS A 23 13.72 -12.06 -9.57
CA CYS A 23 12.27 -12.30 -9.53
C CYS A 23 11.98 -13.60 -8.77
N LYS A 24 12.23 -13.60 -7.45
CA LYS A 24 12.10 -14.81 -6.59
C LYS A 24 10.65 -15.30 -6.48
N ASP A 25 9.69 -14.38 -6.57
CA ASP A 25 8.26 -14.70 -6.54
C ASP A 25 7.67 -14.87 -7.95
N GLY A 26 8.51 -14.93 -8.99
CA GLY A 26 8.12 -15.09 -10.39
C GLY A 26 7.89 -13.77 -11.14
N ILE A 27 7.75 -13.86 -12.46
CA ILE A 27 7.46 -12.70 -13.31
C ILE A 27 6.07 -12.15 -12.96
N GLY A 28 5.98 -10.83 -12.81
CA GLY A 28 4.70 -10.16 -12.52
C GLY A 28 4.33 -10.11 -11.04
N ASN A 29 5.19 -10.62 -10.15
CA ASN A 29 5.01 -10.56 -8.70
C ASN A 29 6.14 -9.73 -8.06
N PRO A 30 6.18 -8.41 -8.30
CA PRO A 30 7.20 -7.55 -7.69
C PRO A 30 7.04 -7.52 -6.17
N GLY A 31 8.16 -7.46 -5.46
CA GLY A 31 8.17 -7.38 -4.00
C GLY A 31 9.47 -6.80 -3.46
N TYR A 32 9.61 -6.84 -2.12
CA TYR A 32 10.81 -6.32 -1.43
C TYR A 32 12.11 -6.94 -1.96
N HIS A 33 12.06 -8.19 -2.42
CA HIS A 33 13.19 -8.92 -2.96
C HIS A 33 13.72 -8.26 -4.24
N CYS A 34 12.85 -7.77 -5.13
CA CYS A 34 13.23 -7.04 -6.33
C CYS A 34 13.96 -5.72 -6.02
N LEU A 35 13.50 -5.00 -4.98
CA LEU A 35 14.14 -3.76 -4.52
C LEU A 35 15.50 -4.03 -3.87
N SER A 36 15.57 -5.06 -3.02
CA SER A 36 16.80 -5.41 -2.31
C SER A 36 17.94 -5.86 -3.24
N GLU A 37 17.60 -6.40 -4.42
CA GLU A 37 18.55 -6.92 -5.40
C GLU A 37 18.76 -5.98 -6.60
N ASN A 38 18.20 -4.76 -6.56
CA ASN A 38 18.26 -3.78 -7.65
C ASN A 38 17.85 -4.39 -9.00
N CYS A 39 16.69 -5.05 -9.03
CA CYS A 39 16.23 -5.75 -10.22
C CYS A 39 16.07 -4.77 -11.40
N PRO A 40 16.61 -5.07 -12.60
CA PRO A 40 16.72 -4.07 -13.67
C PRO A 40 15.38 -3.57 -14.22
N ASN A 41 14.31 -4.35 -14.02
CA ASN A 41 12.96 -4.04 -14.51
C ASN A 41 12.00 -3.61 -13.38
N VAL A 42 12.48 -3.45 -12.14
CA VAL A 42 11.62 -3.00 -11.04
C VAL A 42 11.63 -1.48 -10.96
N SER A 43 10.44 -0.93 -10.79
CA SER A 43 10.23 0.49 -10.53
C SER A 43 9.15 0.62 -9.46
N TYR A 44 9.02 1.81 -8.90
CA TYR A 44 8.06 2.06 -7.85
C TYR A 44 7.53 3.49 -7.92
N THR A 45 6.31 3.65 -7.45
CA THR A 45 5.66 4.96 -7.27
C THR A 45 5.15 5.09 -5.84
N TYR A 46 4.71 6.29 -5.51
CA TYR A 46 4.06 6.57 -4.24
C TYR A 46 2.64 5.97 -4.23
N ALA A 47 2.21 5.49 -3.08
CA ALA A 47 0.83 5.03 -2.82
C ALA A 47 0.10 6.04 -1.91
N PRO A 48 -0.21 7.26 -2.40
CA PRO A 48 -0.80 8.31 -1.57
C PRO A 48 -2.24 7.97 -1.18
N HIS A 49 -2.62 8.26 0.07
CA HIS A 49 -3.97 8.03 0.58
C HIS A 49 -4.45 6.58 0.49
N GLU A 50 -3.51 5.62 0.47
CA GLU A 50 -3.81 4.21 0.55
C GLU A 50 -3.62 3.65 1.96
N LEU A 51 -4.47 2.68 2.29
CA LEU A 51 -4.31 1.82 3.45
C LEU A 51 -4.12 0.39 2.96
N ALA A 52 -3.18 -0.33 3.56
CA ALA A 52 -2.94 -1.72 3.23
C ALA A 52 -2.67 -2.56 4.48
N TYR A 53 -3.22 -3.77 4.51
CA TYR A 53 -2.82 -4.83 5.41
C TYR A 53 -1.63 -5.56 4.79
N ALA A 54 -0.46 -5.37 5.39
CA ALA A 54 0.78 -6.01 4.96
C ALA A 54 1.06 -7.25 5.80
N GLY A 55 1.47 -8.34 5.15
CA GLY A 55 1.83 -9.60 5.81
C GLY A 55 3.26 -9.61 6.37
N GLU A 56 3.79 -10.82 6.58
CA GLU A 56 5.07 -11.11 7.23
C GLU A 56 6.28 -10.36 6.63
N PHE A 57 6.24 -10.06 5.33
CA PHE A 57 7.33 -9.39 4.60
C PHE A 57 7.03 -7.95 4.19
N GLY A 58 6.00 -7.34 4.76
CA GLY A 58 5.55 -6.02 4.32
C GLY A 58 4.90 -6.04 2.93
N VAL A 59 4.56 -7.22 2.42
CA VAL A 59 3.91 -7.43 1.12
C VAL A 59 2.41 -7.53 1.34
N VAL A 60 1.65 -6.81 0.51
CA VAL A 60 0.19 -6.87 0.47
C VAL A 60 -0.22 -8.11 -0.33
N PRO A 61 -0.98 -9.05 0.26
CA PRO A 61 -1.18 -10.37 -0.34
C PRO A 61 -2.06 -10.37 -1.59
N ASP A 62 -3.06 -9.49 -1.66
CA ASP A 62 -3.96 -9.37 -2.81
C ASP A 62 -4.67 -8.00 -2.84
N SER A 63 -5.50 -7.78 -3.87
CA SER A 63 -6.24 -6.53 -4.08
C SER A 63 -7.34 -6.23 -3.05
N LYS A 64 -7.71 -7.21 -2.20
CA LYS A 64 -8.67 -7.01 -1.12
C LYS A 64 -8.00 -6.56 0.17
N ALA A 65 -6.68 -6.69 0.26
CA ALA A 65 -5.91 -6.29 1.41
C ALA A 65 -5.49 -4.81 1.38
N TRP A 66 -5.94 -4.02 0.40
CA TRP A 66 -5.73 -2.57 0.38
C TRP A 66 -6.96 -1.81 -0.10
N ILE A 67 -7.01 -0.53 0.27
CA ILE A 67 -8.03 0.42 -0.14
C ILE A 67 -7.37 1.79 -0.36
N GLY A 68 -7.63 2.39 -1.51
CA GLY A 68 -7.08 3.68 -1.90
C GLY A 68 -8.17 4.72 -2.15
N PHE A 69 -7.80 5.99 -2.03
CA PHE A 69 -8.66 7.09 -2.45
C PHE A 69 -8.72 7.14 -3.99
N GLY A 70 -9.91 6.96 -4.57
CA GLY A 70 -10.10 7.09 -6.01
C GLY A 70 -11.48 6.69 -6.51
N GLY A 71 -11.66 6.66 -7.83
CA GLY A 71 -12.93 6.28 -8.47
C GLY A 71 -14.10 7.15 -8.00
N ASP A 72 -15.11 6.50 -7.42
CA ASP A 72 -16.33 7.15 -6.91
C ASP A 72 -16.08 8.15 -5.76
N MET A 73 -14.87 8.17 -5.19
CA MET A 73 -14.47 9.12 -4.15
C MET A 73 -14.02 10.47 -4.72
N PHE A 74 -13.76 10.56 -6.04
CA PHE A 74 -13.42 11.84 -6.66
C PHE A 74 -14.66 12.73 -6.81
N PRO A 75 -14.50 14.06 -6.68
CA PRO A 75 -15.58 14.98 -6.99
C PRO A 75 -15.92 14.90 -8.49
N VAL A 76 -17.22 14.78 -8.80
CA VAL A 76 -17.74 14.69 -10.18
C VAL A 76 -17.27 15.87 -11.05
N ASP A 77 -17.14 17.03 -10.44
CA ASP A 77 -16.77 18.31 -11.02
C ASP A 77 -15.25 18.54 -11.17
N LYS A 78 -14.40 17.60 -10.75
CA LYS A 78 -12.94 17.76 -10.71
C LYS A 78 -12.49 19.03 -9.98
N ASP A 79 -13.27 19.45 -8.98
CA ASP A 79 -12.95 20.58 -8.13
C ASP A 79 -11.79 20.20 -7.19
N GLU A 80 -10.63 20.84 -7.39
CA GLU A 80 -9.41 20.56 -6.63
C GLU A 80 -9.55 20.88 -5.13
N ASN A 81 -10.31 21.92 -4.77
CA ASN A 81 -10.52 22.27 -3.36
C ASN A 81 -11.38 21.20 -2.68
N LYS A 82 -12.44 20.77 -3.36
CA LYS A 82 -13.32 19.71 -2.88
C LYS A 82 -12.60 18.36 -2.81
N GLU A 83 -11.71 18.08 -3.75
CA GLU A 83 -10.86 16.89 -3.69
C GLU A 83 -9.95 16.92 -2.45
N ALA A 84 -9.35 18.07 -2.13
CA ALA A 84 -8.54 18.23 -0.92
C ALA A 84 -9.38 17.99 0.35
N GLU A 85 -10.57 18.58 0.46
CA GLU A 85 -11.50 18.35 1.59
C GLU A 85 -11.89 16.86 1.73
N LEU A 86 -12.14 16.17 0.61
CA LEU A 86 -12.48 14.75 0.60
C LEU A 86 -11.28 13.87 1.01
N LYS A 87 -10.06 14.23 0.61
CA LYS A 87 -8.83 13.56 1.06
C LYS A 87 -8.60 13.75 2.55
N GLU A 88 -8.83 14.94 3.08
CA GLU A 88 -8.76 15.20 4.53
C GLU A 88 -9.81 14.41 5.30
N LEU A 89 -11.04 14.34 4.78
CA LEU A 89 -12.11 13.52 5.34
C LEU A 89 -11.72 12.03 5.37
N TRP A 90 -11.20 11.52 4.25
CA TRP A 90 -10.72 10.15 4.13
C TRP A 90 -9.62 9.87 5.15
N GLU A 91 -8.58 10.72 5.21
CA GLU A 91 -7.48 10.56 6.17
C GLU A 91 -7.98 10.52 7.62
N ARG A 92 -8.89 11.42 7.99
CA ARG A 92 -9.47 11.47 9.34
C ARG A 92 -10.21 10.18 9.68
N ILE A 93 -11.05 9.68 8.77
CA ILE A 93 -11.80 8.42 8.97
C ILE A 93 -10.83 7.24 9.11
N CYS A 94 -9.86 7.14 8.21
CA CYS A 94 -8.83 6.09 8.21
C CYS A 94 -8.09 6.02 9.53
N ARG A 95 -7.55 7.15 10.00
CA ARG A 95 -6.80 7.23 11.27
C ARG A 95 -7.65 6.80 12.46
N GLN A 96 -8.90 7.24 12.51
CA GLN A 96 -9.84 6.83 13.56
C GLN A 96 -10.06 5.31 13.54
N LYS A 97 -10.30 4.72 12.37
CA LYS A 97 -10.55 3.28 12.23
C LYS A 97 -9.35 2.42 12.59
N ILE A 98 -8.14 2.86 12.24
CA ILE A 98 -6.89 2.18 12.64
C ILE A 98 -6.75 2.17 14.17
N GLN A 99 -7.03 3.30 14.82
CA GLN A 99 -6.96 3.39 16.27
C GLN A 99 -8.00 2.48 16.95
N GLU A 100 -9.25 2.49 16.45
CA GLU A 100 -10.32 1.61 16.94
C GLU A 100 -9.92 0.12 16.83
N ALA A 101 -9.36 -0.29 15.69
CA ALA A 101 -8.90 -1.66 15.48
C ALA A 101 -7.77 -2.07 16.45
N TYR A 102 -6.82 -1.17 16.70
CA TYR A 102 -5.76 -1.40 17.69
C TYR A 102 -6.33 -1.56 19.10
N GLU A 103 -7.22 -0.67 19.53
CA GLU A 103 -7.84 -0.72 20.85
C GLU A 103 -8.66 -2.00 21.05
N GLU A 104 -9.43 -2.40 20.02
CA GLU A 104 -10.19 -3.64 20.03
C GLU A 104 -9.29 -4.87 20.17
N TYR A 105 -8.21 -4.95 19.37
CA TYR A 105 -7.24 -6.03 19.47
C TYR A 105 -6.61 -6.11 20.87
N MET A 106 -6.15 -4.97 21.39
CA MET A 106 -5.52 -4.90 22.71
C MET A 106 -6.48 -5.26 23.86
N LYS A 107 -7.78 -5.02 23.68
CA LYS A 107 -8.81 -5.47 24.63
C LYS A 107 -8.96 -6.99 24.58
N GLN A 108 -9.15 -7.56 23.39
CA GLN A 108 -9.32 -9.01 23.23
C GLN A 108 -8.09 -9.79 23.72
N MET A 109 -6.88 -9.30 23.43
CA MET A 109 -5.64 -9.94 23.87
C MET A 109 -5.50 -10.01 25.40
N LYS A 110 -6.10 -9.07 26.15
CA LYS A 110 -6.10 -9.10 27.63
C LYS A 110 -7.09 -10.12 28.21
N GLU A 111 -8.05 -10.56 27.41
CA GLU A 111 -9.08 -11.51 27.79
C GLU A 111 -8.67 -12.96 27.47
N ILE A 112 -7.53 -13.16 26.79
CA ILE A 112 -6.87 -14.45 26.51
C ILE A 112 -5.85 -14.75 27.61
#